data_AF-D7IEJ5-F1
#
_entry.id   AF-D7IEJ5-F1
#
_cell.length_a   1.000
_cell.length_b   1.000
_cell.length_c   1.000
_cell.angle_alpha   90.00
_cell.angle_beta   90.00
_cell.angle_gamma   90.00
#
_symmetry.space_group_name_H-M   'P 1'
#
loop_
_entity.id
_entity.type
_entity.pdbx_description
1 polymer ?
#
loop_
_entity_poly.entity_id
_entity_poly.type
_entity_poly.pdbx_seq_one_letter_code
_entity_poly.pdbx_strand_id
1 'polypeptide(L)'
;MKLKLVISLTGILMLYGFTMKPSTDTTTGKEDNRSWVLGPFVRPEGANPVISPQPTSFYCPMQKQQVKWEESDTFNPAATVKDGKIVVLYRAEDNSARGIGKRTSRIGYAESTDGVTMTRLDTPVLFPAEDNFKGIEWPGGCEDPRVAMTEDGLYVMLYTAWNRKTPRIAVATSRDLKNWTKHGLAFEKAYDGRFTKIASKSASILTKVKKEKLVIDKVDGKYFMYWGEYAVHAATSDNLVDWYPVLDEKNELKKLARPRKGHFDCQMTECGPPAIRTKKGIVLLYNGKNAGKDRDTSYPAGAYCAGQFLFDNNDPYKVLDRLDKPFFVPEAPFEKSGQYKDGTVFIEGLAYYKKKLYLYCGCADSRIAVAVCDNVKNLKVK
;
A
#
# COMPACT_ATOMS: atom_id res chain seq x y z
N MET A 1 36.42 -51.13 45.91
CA MET A 1 35.45 -50.09 46.30
C MET A 1 34.98 -49.36 45.04
N LYS A 2 33.65 -49.33 44.83
CA LYS A 2 32.89 -48.72 43.71
C LYS A 2 32.88 -49.47 42.36
N LEU A 3 32.08 -50.53 42.37
CA LEU A 3 31.44 -51.19 41.23
C LEU A 3 30.38 -50.23 40.67
N LYS A 4 30.44 -49.88 39.36
CA LYS A 4 29.33 -49.19 38.68
C LYS A 4 28.53 -50.21 37.88
N LEU A 5 27.28 -50.33 38.29
CA LEU A 5 26.22 -51.19 37.79
C LEU A 5 25.86 -50.82 36.35
N VAL A 6 25.97 -51.79 35.44
CA VAL A 6 25.39 -51.74 34.09
C VAL A 6 23.96 -52.25 34.21
N ILE A 7 22.97 -51.38 34.04
CA ILE A 7 21.57 -51.77 33.95
C ILE A 7 21.20 -51.86 32.47
N SER A 8 21.02 -53.09 32.01
CA SER A 8 20.26 -53.43 30.81
C SER A 8 18.77 -53.21 31.10
N LEU A 9 18.09 -52.40 30.29
CA LEU A 9 16.63 -52.39 30.24
C LEU A 9 16.18 -52.57 28.78
N THR A 10 15.78 -53.80 28.48
CA THR A 10 14.97 -54.16 27.32
C THR A 10 13.55 -53.62 27.54
N GLY A 11 13.13 -52.69 26.68
CA GLY A 11 11.81 -52.06 26.71
C GLY A 11 11.14 -52.11 25.34
N ILE A 12 10.12 -52.95 25.27
CA ILE A 12 9.18 -53.26 24.18
C ILE A 12 8.83 -52.06 23.26
N LEU A 13 9.03 -52.25 21.95
CA LEU A 13 8.48 -51.41 20.89
C LEU A 13 6.96 -51.64 20.82
N MET A 14 6.14 -50.67 21.26
CA MET A 14 4.73 -50.58 20.84
C MET A 14 4.60 -49.55 19.73
N LEU A 15 4.38 -50.03 18.51
CA LEU A 15 3.91 -49.23 17.38
C LEU A 15 2.45 -48.81 17.63
N TYR A 16 2.25 -47.62 18.19
CA TYR A 16 0.97 -46.91 18.05
C TYR A 16 1.00 -46.12 16.75
N GLY A 17 0.40 -46.69 15.71
CA GLY A 17 0.06 -45.98 14.49
C GLY A 17 -1.05 -44.96 14.77
N PHE A 18 -0.68 -43.74 15.16
CA PHE A 18 -1.56 -42.60 15.03
C PHE A 18 -1.48 -42.09 13.59
N THR A 19 -2.44 -42.54 12.77
CA THR A 19 -2.76 -41.86 11.52
C THR A 19 -3.42 -40.53 11.85
N MET A 20 -2.61 -39.52 12.18
CA MET A 20 -3.10 -38.14 12.15
C MET A 20 -3.28 -37.76 10.68
N LYS A 21 -4.52 -37.91 10.19
CA LYS A 21 -4.97 -37.16 9.02
C LYS A 21 -4.61 -35.69 9.28
N PRO A 22 -3.93 -35.00 8.35
CA PRO A 22 -3.78 -33.56 8.45
C PRO A 22 -5.19 -32.97 8.50
N SER A 23 -5.49 -32.23 9.58
CA SER A 23 -6.64 -31.35 9.59
C SER A 23 -6.42 -30.34 8.47
N THR A 24 -7.15 -30.52 7.37
CA THR A 24 -7.27 -29.55 6.29
C THR A 24 -8.23 -28.47 6.74
N ASP A 25 -7.86 -27.73 7.78
CA ASP A 25 -8.53 -26.47 8.10
C ASP A 25 -7.88 -25.37 7.26
N THR A 26 -8.02 -25.50 5.95
CA THR A 26 -7.94 -24.38 5.02
C THR A 26 -9.10 -23.44 5.33
N THR A 27 -8.92 -22.55 6.30
CA THR A 27 -9.79 -21.38 6.48
C THR A 27 -9.51 -20.40 5.34
N THR A 28 -9.95 -20.80 4.15
CA THR A 28 -10.30 -19.91 3.06
C THR A 28 -11.35 -18.91 3.56
N GLY A 29 -11.26 -17.67 3.09
CA GLY A 29 -12.04 -16.54 3.57
C GLY A 29 -13.52 -16.86 3.76
N LYS A 30 -13.96 -16.89 5.02
CA LYS A 30 -15.38 -16.63 5.30
C LYS A 30 -15.66 -15.24 4.78
N GLU A 31 -16.56 -15.13 3.80
CA GLU A 31 -17.11 -13.84 3.37
C GLU A 31 -17.49 -13.04 4.63
N ASP A 32 -16.95 -11.84 4.75
CA ASP A 32 -17.45 -10.92 5.74
C ASP A 32 -18.87 -10.52 5.32
N ASN A 33 -19.87 -10.95 6.10
CA ASN A 33 -21.27 -10.72 5.78
C ASN A 33 -21.68 -9.24 5.83
N ARG A 34 -20.78 -8.34 6.23
CA ARG A 34 -21.02 -6.90 6.20
C ARG A 34 -21.08 -6.39 4.76
N SER A 35 -22.25 -5.91 4.38
CA SER A 35 -22.53 -5.42 3.01
C SER A 35 -21.65 -4.25 2.52
N TRP A 36 -20.91 -3.56 3.38
CA TRP A 36 -20.08 -2.41 2.99
C TRP A 36 -18.66 -2.81 2.59
N VAL A 37 -18.22 -4.01 2.96
CA VAL A 37 -16.85 -4.49 2.74
C VAL A 37 -16.62 -4.70 1.24
N LEU A 38 -15.49 -4.24 0.73
CA LEU A 38 -15.09 -4.50 -0.64
C LEU A 38 -14.36 -5.84 -0.70
N GLY A 39 -14.93 -6.80 -1.43
CA GLY A 39 -14.38 -8.14 -1.55
C GLY A 39 -15.43 -9.19 -1.93
N PRO A 40 -15.05 -10.47 -1.95
CA PRO A 40 -13.68 -10.96 -1.70
C PRO A 40 -12.71 -10.59 -2.83
N PHE A 41 -11.43 -10.40 -2.48
CA PHE A 41 -10.35 -10.25 -3.46
C PHE A 41 -9.64 -11.59 -3.62
N VAL A 42 -9.67 -12.14 -4.84
CA VAL A 42 -9.13 -13.46 -5.15
C VAL A 42 -7.87 -13.31 -6.00
N ARG A 43 -6.79 -13.96 -5.58
CA ARG A 43 -5.55 -14.06 -6.37
C ARG A 43 -5.85 -14.93 -7.60
N PRO A 44 -5.69 -14.43 -8.85
CA PRO A 44 -5.87 -15.28 -10.01
C PRO A 44 -4.82 -16.40 -10.03
N GLU A 45 -5.24 -17.62 -10.35
CA GLU A 45 -4.36 -18.79 -10.36
C GLU A 45 -3.19 -18.60 -11.35
N GLY A 46 -1.97 -18.91 -10.90
CA GLY A 46 -0.76 -18.80 -11.73
C GLY A 46 -0.32 -17.38 -12.11
N ALA A 47 -1.04 -16.34 -11.69
CA ALA A 47 -0.77 -14.96 -12.11
C ALA A 47 0.38 -14.28 -11.35
N ASN A 48 0.58 -14.62 -10.08
CA ASN A 48 1.46 -13.88 -9.19
C ASN A 48 2.85 -14.51 -9.03
N PRO A 49 3.92 -13.71 -8.86
CA PRO A 49 3.93 -12.23 -8.88
C PRO A 49 3.85 -11.64 -10.31
N VAL A 50 3.15 -10.50 -10.45
CA VAL A 50 2.95 -9.81 -11.75
C VAL A 50 4.11 -8.88 -12.14
N ILE A 51 4.89 -8.40 -11.16
CA ILE A 51 6.14 -7.64 -11.41
C ILE A 51 7.22 -8.16 -10.47
N SER A 52 8.40 -8.42 -11.06
CA SER A 52 9.62 -8.83 -10.37
C SER A 52 10.82 -7.97 -10.82
N PRO A 53 11.87 -7.83 -9.99
CA PRO A 53 13.10 -7.14 -10.32
C PRO A 53 13.75 -7.61 -11.61
N GLN A 54 14.40 -6.68 -12.31
CA GLN A 54 15.15 -6.92 -13.54
C GLN A 54 16.46 -6.10 -13.50
N PRO A 55 17.54 -6.56 -14.18
CA PRO A 55 18.80 -5.82 -14.23
C PRO A 55 18.78 -4.63 -15.20
N THR A 56 17.61 -4.05 -15.46
CA THR A 56 17.38 -2.95 -16.41
C THR A 56 18.12 -1.70 -15.99
N SER A 57 18.85 -1.09 -16.92
CA SER A 57 19.71 0.06 -16.64
C SER A 57 19.11 1.36 -17.14
N PHE A 58 19.32 2.45 -16.40
CA PHE A 58 19.02 3.81 -16.86
C PHE A 58 20.11 4.79 -16.42
N TYR A 59 20.27 5.89 -17.16
CA TYR A 59 21.19 6.96 -16.78
C TYR A 59 20.58 7.81 -15.66
N CYS A 60 21.12 7.68 -14.44
CA CYS A 60 20.66 8.40 -13.27
C CYS A 60 21.25 9.82 -13.23
N PRO A 61 20.44 10.88 -13.37
CA PRO A 61 20.96 12.26 -13.34
C PRO A 61 21.53 12.64 -11.96
N MET A 62 21.03 12.04 -10.88
CA MET A 62 21.57 12.25 -9.53
C MET A 62 23.00 11.70 -9.38
N GLN A 63 23.26 10.49 -9.89
CA GLN A 63 24.55 9.83 -9.75
C GLN A 63 25.47 10.04 -10.96
N LYS A 64 24.95 10.62 -12.05
CA LYS A 64 25.65 10.88 -13.32
C LYS A 64 26.25 9.62 -13.96
N GLN A 65 25.60 8.48 -13.78
CA GLN A 65 26.04 7.17 -14.27
C GLN A 65 24.85 6.25 -14.60
N GLN A 66 25.11 5.17 -15.32
CA GLN A 66 24.15 4.08 -15.49
C GLN A 66 23.93 3.35 -14.16
N VAL A 67 22.67 3.10 -13.81
CA VAL A 67 22.31 2.33 -12.62
C VAL A 67 21.25 1.30 -12.99
N LYS A 68 21.33 0.12 -12.37
CA LYS A 68 20.30 -0.91 -12.50
C LYS A 68 19.18 -0.62 -11.52
N TRP A 69 18.20 0.17 -11.97
CA TRP A 69 17.29 0.89 -11.09
C TRP A 69 16.22 0.03 -10.42
N GLU A 70 15.99 -1.16 -10.95
CA GLU A 70 14.98 -2.11 -10.50
C GLU A 70 15.56 -3.50 -10.26
N GLU A 71 16.87 -3.60 -9.97
CA GLU A 71 17.57 -4.87 -9.81
C GLU A 71 17.29 -5.55 -8.46
N SER A 72 17.03 -4.78 -7.40
CA SER A 72 16.85 -5.36 -6.07
C SER A 72 15.41 -5.79 -5.83
N ASP A 73 14.50 -4.82 -5.83
CA ASP A 73 13.14 -4.99 -5.34
C ASP A 73 12.17 -4.13 -6.16
N THR A 74 11.01 -4.69 -6.51
CA THR A 74 9.92 -4.00 -7.22
C THR A 74 8.61 -4.25 -6.48
N PHE A 75 8.06 -3.26 -5.80
CA PHE A 75 6.98 -3.40 -4.81
C PHE A 75 6.17 -2.10 -4.69
N ASN A 76 5.34 -1.98 -3.64
CA ASN A 76 4.50 -0.82 -3.29
C ASN A 76 4.00 -0.02 -4.52
N PRO A 77 2.99 -0.55 -5.23
CA PRO A 77 2.55 0.03 -6.48
C PRO A 77 1.31 0.91 -6.33
N ALA A 78 1.28 2.03 -7.05
CA ALA A 78 0.03 2.65 -7.45
C ALA A 78 -0.60 1.88 -8.61
N ALA A 79 -1.92 2.00 -8.78
CA ALA A 79 -2.60 1.53 -9.97
C ALA A 79 -3.72 2.48 -10.40
N THR A 80 -3.89 2.67 -11.71
CA THR A 80 -4.94 3.50 -12.30
C THR A 80 -5.32 2.98 -13.69
N VAL A 81 -6.22 3.67 -14.40
CA VAL A 81 -6.64 3.30 -15.75
C VAL A 81 -6.39 4.45 -16.70
N LYS A 82 -5.79 4.16 -17.86
CA LYS A 82 -5.60 5.10 -18.96
C LYS A 82 -5.81 4.40 -20.30
N ASP A 83 -6.54 5.04 -21.22
CA ASP A 83 -6.76 4.57 -22.59
C ASP A 83 -7.18 3.09 -22.69
N GLY A 84 -8.07 2.66 -21.80
CA GLY A 84 -8.57 1.28 -21.77
C GLY A 84 -7.58 0.24 -21.27
N LYS A 85 -6.48 0.64 -20.62
CA LYS A 85 -5.50 -0.23 -19.98
C LYS A 85 -5.37 0.09 -18.50
N ILE A 86 -5.09 -0.93 -17.69
CA ILE A 86 -4.58 -0.71 -16.34
C ILE A 86 -3.13 -0.26 -16.46
N VAL A 87 -2.75 0.75 -15.68
CA VAL A 87 -1.37 1.20 -15.52
C VAL A 87 -0.97 1.01 -14.06
N VAL A 88 0.17 0.35 -13.85
CA VAL A 88 0.79 0.12 -12.54
C VAL A 88 2.06 0.95 -12.46
N LEU A 89 2.17 1.80 -11.44
CA LEU A 89 3.33 2.65 -11.19
C LEU A 89 4.02 2.13 -9.92
N TYR A 90 5.13 1.44 -10.09
CA TYR A 90 5.71 0.61 -9.04
C TYR A 90 6.97 1.23 -8.43
N ARG A 91 7.12 1.14 -7.11
CA ARG A 91 8.40 1.43 -6.46
C ARG A 91 9.42 0.39 -6.90
N ALA A 92 10.59 0.87 -7.33
CA ALA A 92 11.73 0.06 -7.67
C ALA A 92 12.97 0.57 -6.93
N GLU A 93 13.72 -0.35 -6.34
CA GLU A 93 14.97 -0.05 -5.67
C GLU A 93 16.18 -0.65 -6.39
N ASP A 94 17.22 0.17 -6.51
CA ASP A 94 18.53 -0.26 -6.99
C ASP A 94 19.32 -1.02 -5.91
N ASN A 95 20.51 -1.49 -6.28
CA ASN A 95 21.43 -2.16 -5.36
C ASN A 95 22.47 -1.22 -4.71
N SER A 96 22.15 0.07 -4.54
CA SER A 96 23.12 1.06 -4.05
C SER A 96 23.56 0.86 -2.59
N ALA A 97 22.78 0.12 -1.79
CA ALA A 97 23.08 -0.20 -0.40
C ALA A 97 22.29 -1.43 0.08
N ARG A 98 22.64 -1.94 1.26
CA ARG A 98 21.88 -3.01 1.94
C ARG A 98 21.06 -2.46 3.11
N GLY A 99 19.78 -2.85 3.16
CA GLY A 99 18.84 -2.57 4.25
C GLY A 99 17.71 -1.62 3.84
N ILE A 100 16.57 -1.75 4.52
CA ILE A 100 15.35 -0.98 4.25
C ILE A 100 15.65 0.53 4.33
N GLY A 101 15.18 1.28 3.33
CA GLY A 101 15.31 2.73 3.26
C GLY A 101 16.73 3.26 2.98
N LYS A 102 17.68 2.38 2.62
CA LYS A 102 19.07 2.78 2.31
C LYS A 102 19.38 2.83 0.81
N ARG A 103 18.53 2.25 -0.03
CA ARG A 103 18.66 2.27 -1.50
C ARG A 103 18.11 3.58 -2.08
N THR A 104 18.07 3.70 -3.40
CA THR A 104 17.34 4.79 -4.07
C THR A 104 16.08 4.25 -4.72
N SER A 105 14.93 4.74 -4.29
CA SER A 105 13.62 4.39 -4.85
C SER A 105 13.27 5.25 -6.07
N ARG A 106 12.73 4.63 -7.11
CA ARG A 106 12.22 5.26 -8.32
C ARG A 106 10.90 4.62 -8.70
N ILE A 107 10.08 5.33 -9.48
CA ILE A 107 8.77 4.82 -9.91
C ILE A 107 8.86 4.31 -11.34
N GLY A 108 8.68 3.01 -11.52
CA GLY A 108 8.54 2.35 -12.82
C GLY A 108 7.13 2.48 -13.40
N TYR A 109 6.98 2.15 -14.68
CA TYR A 109 5.69 2.13 -15.38
C TYR A 109 5.47 0.75 -15.99
N ALA A 110 4.29 0.19 -15.77
CA ALA A 110 3.80 -0.99 -16.46
C ALA A 110 2.36 -0.79 -16.94
N GLU A 111 2.00 -1.35 -18.09
CA GLU A 111 0.63 -1.36 -18.61
C GLU A 111 0.12 -2.78 -18.85
N SER A 112 -1.19 -2.95 -18.73
CA SER A 112 -1.86 -4.23 -18.84
C SER A 112 -3.26 -4.11 -19.44
N THR A 113 -3.65 -5.07 -20.28
CA THR A 113 -4.99 -5.14 -20.91
C THR A 113 -5.95 -6.09 -20.18
N ASP A 114 -5.40 -7.00 -19.37
CA ASP A 114 -6.10 -8.03 -18.59
C ASP A 114 -5.98 -7.82 -17.06
N GLY A 115 -5.05 -6.96 -16.63
CA GLY A 115 -4.72 -6.67 -15.24
C GLY A 115 -3.67 -7.61 -14.62
N VAL A 116 -3.15 -8.56 -15.40
CA VAL A 116 -2.20 -9.60 -14.94
C VAL A 116 -0.89 -9.49 -15.72
N THR A 117 -0.96 -9.52 -17.05
CA THR A 117 0.21 -9.48 -17.92
C THR A 117 0.73 -8.04 -18.01
N MET A 118 1.98 -7.81 -17.65
CA MET A 118 2.58 -6.48 -17.53
C MET A 118 3.60 -6.22 -18.63
N THR A 119 3.42 -5.14 -19.39
CA THR A 119 4.44 -4.59 -20.29
C THR A 119 5.06 -3.37 -19.63
N ARG A 120 6.38 -3.40 -19.39
CA ARG A 120 7.12 -2.38 -18.64
C ARG A 120 7.88 -1.44 -19.56
N LEU A 121 8.12 -0.21 -19.11
CA LEU A 121 9.13 0.66 -19.71
C LEU A 121 10.50 0.36 -19.09
N ASP A 122 11.55 0.52 -19.89
CA ASP A 122 12.94 0.29 -19.45
C ASP A 122 13.47 1.41 -18.54
N THR A 123 12.81 2.57 -18.54
CA THR A 123 13.18 3.75 -17.76
C THR A 123 12.12 4.09 -16.71
N PRO A 124 12.52 4.51 -15.49
CA PRO A 124 11.56 5.01 -14.51
C PRO A 124 10.91 6.31 -14.99
N VAL A 125 9.68 6.58 -14.53
CA VAL A 125 8.89 7.76 -14.92
C VAL A 125 8.86 8.85 -13.84
N LEU A 126 9.21 8.52 -12.60
CA LEU A 126 9.47 9.49 -11.53
C LEU A 126 10.71 9.06 -10.75
N PHE A 127 11.66 9.96 -10.59
CA PHE A 127 12.95 9.68 -9.94
C PHE A 127 13.58 10.97 -9.40
N PRO A 128 14.50 10.88 -8.43
CA PRO A 128 15.30 12.02 -8.00
C PRO A 128 16.13 12.54 -9.17
N ALA A 129 15.93 13.81 -9.51
CA ALA A 129 16.53 14.44 -10.68
C ALA A 129 17.27 15.72 -10.31
N GLU A 130 17.89 16.35 -11.31
CA GLU A 130 18.48 17.66 -11.15
C GLU A 130 17.43 18.79 -11.21
N ASP A 131 16.53 18.83 -10.22
CA ASP A 131 15.40 19.77 -10.15
C ASP A 131 15.36 20.57 -8.82
N ASN A 132 14.29 21.34 -8.60
CA ASN A 132 14.10 22.14 -7.38
C ASN A 132 13.83 21.29 -6.12
N PHE A 133 13.64 19.98 -6.26
CA PHE A 133 13.23 19.07 -5.19
C PHE A 133 14.36 18.16 -4.69
N LYS A 134 15.61 18.37 -5.17
CA LYS A 134 16.84 17.70 -4.71
C LYS A 134 16.91 17.57 -3.18
N GLY A 135 16.64 18.65 -2.44
CA GLY A 135 16.77 18.69 -0.98
C GLY A 135 15.81 17.77 -0.21
N ILE A 136 14.73 17.31 -0.85
CA ILE A 136 13.72 16.45 -0.23
C ILE A 136 13.75 15.00 -0.70
N GLU A 137 14.30 14.73 -1.89
CA GLU A 137 14.36 13.39 -2.48
C GLU A 137 15.75 12.77 -2.47
N TRP A 138 16.84 13.53 -2.31
CA TRP A 138 18.18 12.95 -2.39
C TRP A 138 18.69 12.50 -1.01
N PRO A 139 19.29 11.31 -0.88
CA PRO A 139 19.54 10.29 -1.92
C PRO A 139 18.53 9.11 -1.88
N GLY A 140 17.44 9.20 -1.13
CA GLY A 140 16.51 8.07 -0.92
C GLY A 140 15.48 7.88 -2.04
N GLY A 141 15.13 8.96 -2.74
CA GLY A 141 14.30 8.95 -3.94
C GLY A 141 12.81 9.18 -3.67
N CYS A 142 11.99 8.57 -4.53
CA CYS A 142 10.54 8.70 -4.56
C CYS A 142 9.92 7.33 -4.23
N GLU A 143 9.15 7.23 -3.15
CA GLU A 143 8.63 5.96 -2.62
C GLU A 143 7.10 5.93 -2.60
N ASP A 144 6.55 4.72 -2.60
CA ASP A 144 5.17 4.36 -2.21
C ASP A 144 4.07 5.25 -2.86
N PRO A 145 4.00 5.30 -4.20
CA PRO A 145 3.07 6.14 -4.92
C PRO A 145 1.61 5.68 -4.74
N ARG A 146 0.70 6.64 -4.62
CA ARG A 146 -0.76 6.44 -4.77
C ARG A 146 -1.27 7.40 -5.83
N VAL A 147 -2.03 6.90 -6.80
CA VAL A 147 -2.49 7.69 -7.95
C VAL A 147 -4.01 7.69 -8.03
N ALA A 148 -4.58 8.88 -8.17
CA ALA A 148 -6.00 9.09 -8.47
C ALA A 148 -6.15 10.06 -9.66
N MET A 149 -7.28 9.98 -10.36
CA MET A 149 -7.53 10.76 -11.58
C MET A 149 -8.74 11.68 -11.41
N THR A 150 -8.62 12.94 -11.77
CA THR A 150 -9.76 13.88 -11.87
C THR A 150 -10.70 13.52 -13.02
N GLU A 151 -11.90 14.11 -13.05
CA GLU A 151 -12.85 13.88 -14.15
C GLU A 151 -12.34 14.37 -15.51
N ASP A 152 -11.50 15.42 -15.54
CA ASP A 152 -10.89 15.97 -16.75
C ASP A 152 -9.56 15.30 -17.13
N GLY A 153 -9.19 14.20 -16.45
CA GLY A 153 -8.05 13.36 -16.84
C GLY A 153 -6.68 13.84 -16.36
N LEU A 154 -6.62 14.72 -15.35
CA LEU A 154 -5.40 14.96 -14.59
C LEU A 154 -5.18 13.84 -13.57
N TYR A 155 -4.06 13.15 -13.66
CA TYR A 155 -3.60 12.19 -12.66
C TYR A 155 -2.78 12.91 -11.60
N VAL A 156 -3.05 12.59 -10.34
CA VAL A 156 -2.37 13.13 -9.17
C VAL A 156 -1.73 11.96 -8.42
N MET A 157 -0.41 12.02 -8.29
CA MET A 157 0.39 11.08 -7.52
C MET A 157 0.77 11.70 -6.19
N LEU A 158 0.47 10.99 -5.11
CA LEU A 158 0.95 11.27 -3.77
C LEU A 158 2.01 10.23 -3.48
N TYR A 159 3.23 10.67 -3.16
CA TYR A 159 4.37 9.78 -2.94
C TYR A 159 5.19 10.28 -1.75
N THR A 160 6.10 9.45 -1.25
CA THR A 160 7.03 9.85 -0.19
C THR A 160 8.35 10.31 -0.82
N ALA A 161 8.73 11.57 -0.57
CA ALA A 161 10.06 12.07 -0.84
C ALA A 161 10.99 11.68 0.32
N TRP A 162 12.06 10.93 0.02
CA TRP A 162 12.97 10.41 1.04
C TRP A 162 14.40 10.93 0.84
N ASN A 163 14.89 11.73 1.79
CA ASN A 163 16.26 12.26 1.78
C ASN A 163 17.19 11.60 2.81
N ARG A 164 16.81 10.43 3.34
CA ARG A 164 17.47 9.76 4.48
C ARG A 164 17.40 10.49 5.82
N LYS A 165 16.57 11.54 5.93
CA LYS A 165 16.34 12.27 7.19
C LYS A 165 14.88 12.23 7.60
N THR A 166 13.98 12.71 6.73
CA THR A 166 12.55 12.79 7.05
C THR A 166 11.71 12.39 5.83
N PRO A 167 10.90 11.30 5.93
CA PRO A 167 9.98 10.94 4.85
C PRO A 167 8.83 11.94 4.84
N ARG A 168 8.50 12.50 3.67
CA ARG A 168 7.44 13.51 3.56
C ARG A 168 6.56 13.26 2.35
N ILE A 169 5.25 13.47 2.50
CA ILE A 169 4.30 13.38 1.39
C ILE A 169 4.60 14.52 0.41
N ALA A 170 4.81 14.16 -0.85
CA ALA A 170 5.00 15.05 -1.98
C ALA A 170 3.95 14.77 -3.06
N VAL A 171 3.74 15.76 -3.93
CA VAL A 171 2.73 15.71 -4.99
C VAL A 171 3.39 15.80 -6.37
N ALA A 172 2.96 14.95 -7.29
CA ALA A 172 3.25 15.09 -8.71
C ALA A 172 1.98 14.94 -9.55
N THR A 173 1.91 15.61 -10.70
CA THR A 173 0.77 15.50 -11.62
C THR A 173 1.18 15.17 -13.03
N SER A 174 0.33 14.44 -13.75
CA SER A 174 0.54 14.06 -15.15
C SER A 174 -0.79 13.90 -15.89
N ARG A 175 -0.79 14.01 -17.22
CA ARG A 175 -1.92 13.61 -18.07
C ARG A 175 -1.64 12.32 -18.86
N ASP A 176 -0.40 11.85 -18.89
CA ASP A 176 0.03 10.67 -19.65
C ASP A 176 0.63 9.54 -18.81
N LEU A 177 0.77 9.75 -17.50
CA LEU A 177 1.37 8.84 -16.51
C LEU A 177 2.88 8.58 -16.70
N LYS A 178 3.52 9.27 -17.64
CA LYS A 178 4.94 9.11 -17.99
C LYS A 178 5.71 10.39 -17.69
N ASN A 179 5.17 11.54 -18.08
CA ASN A 179 5.75 12.85 -17.86
C ASN A 179 5.08 13.49 -16.63
N TRP A 180 5.83 13.59 -15.54
CA TRP A 180 5.34 14.08 -14.25
C TRP A 180 5.90 15.47 -13.93
N THR A 181 5.02 16.38 -13.54
CA THR A 181 5.39 17.67 -12.93
C THR A 181 5.35 17.51 -11.42
N LYS A 182 6.49 17.65 -10.73
CA LYS A 182 6.59 17.67 -9.28
C LYS A 182 6.17 19.04 -8.74
N HIS A 183 5.45 19.05 -7.62
CA HIS A 183 4.96 20.26 -6.97
C HIS A 183 5.51 20.47 -5.56
N GLY A 184 6.39 19.59 -5.08
CA GLY A 184 6.96 19.68 -3.74
C GLY A 184 6.10 19.00 -2.68
N LEU A 185 6.22 19.46 -1.44
CA LEU A 185 5.59 18.79 -0.29
C LEU A 185 4.12 19.16 -0.19
N ALA A 186 3.26 18.17 0.03
CA ALA A 186 1.82 18.36 0.13
C ALA A 186 1.43 19.36 1.23
N PHE A 187 2.17 19.40 2.35
CA PHE A 187 1.87 20.25 3.51
C PHE A 187 2.75 21.49 3.60
N GLU A 188 3.42 21.88 2.51
CA GLU A 188 4.40 22.98 2.53
C GLU A 188 3.79 24.32 2.93
N LYS A 189 2.63 24.66 2.38
CA LYS A 189 1.95 25.95 2.61
C LYS A 189 0.98 25.94 3.78
N ALA A 190 0.67 24.78 4.34
CA ALA A 190 -0.34 24.66 5.37
C ALA A 190 0.12 25.30 6.68
N TYR A 191 -0.70 26.23 7.20
CA TYR A 191 -0.48 26.90 8.49
C TYR A 191 0.94 27.49 8.61
N ASP A 192 1.31 28.34 7.64
CA ASP A 192 2.62 28.99 7.56
C ASP A 192 3.81 28.00 7.62
N GLY A 193 3.62 26.83 7.00
CA GLY A 193 4.65 25.79 6.90
C GLY A 193 4.86 24.97 8.17
N ARG A 194 3.91 25.00 9.12
CA ARG A 194 3.97 24.26 10.39
C ARG A 194 4.32 22.78 10.22
N PHE A 195 3.86 22.14 9.14
CA PHE A 195 4.02 20.71 8.91
C PHE A 195 5.11 20.34 7.88
N THR A 196 5.95 21.29 7.47
CA THR A 196 7.03 21.06 6.48
C THR A 196 8.10 20.06 6.93
N LYS A 197 8.30 19.92 8.25
CA LYS A 197 9.37 19.12 8.86
C LYS A 197 8.90 17.83 9.54
N ILE A 198 7.59 17.52 9.51
CA ILE A 198 7.09 16.28 10.13
C ILE A 198 7.35 15.09 9.21
N ALA A 199 7.56 13.92 9.81
CA ALA A 199 7.46 12.67 9.07
C ALA A 199 6.01 12.47 8.61
N SER A 200 5.81 12.27 7.31
CA SER A 200 4.50 12.00 6.70
C SER A 200 4.68 11.10 5.49
N LYS A 201 3.74 10.18 5.29
CA LYS A 201 3.68 9.27 4.15
C LYS A 201 2.25 8.73 3.97
N SER A 202 2.04 7.99 2.89
CA SER A 202 0.87 7.12 2.69
C SER A 202 -0.44 7.90 2.68
N ALA A 203 -0.81 8.45 1.52
CA ALA A 203 -1.98 9.33 1.35
C ALA A 203 -2.99 8.79 0.32
N SER A 204 -4.22 8.59 0.76
CA SER A 204 -5.33 8.03 0.01
C SER A 204 -6.37 9.11 -0.32
N ILE A 205 -6.25 9.72 -1.51
CA ILE A 205 -7.27 10.66 -2.01
C ILE A 205 -8.64 9.97 -2.08
N LEU A 206 -9.69 10.70 -1.73
CA LEU A 206 -11.07 10.25 -1.91
C LEU A 206 -11.45 10.18 -3.39
N THR A 207 -12.03 9.06 -3.79
CA THR A 207 -12.50 8.79 -5.15
C THR A 207 -13.93 8.25 -5.14
N LYS A 208 -14.57 8.22 -6.31
CA LYS A 208 -15.84 7.52 -6.55
C LYS A 208 -15.86 6.91 -7.94
N VAL A 209 -16.69 5.89 -8.14
CA VAL A 209 -16.97 5.39 -9.49
C VAL A 209 -18.01 6.28 -10.16
N LYS A 210 -17.64 6.96 -11.24
CA LYS A 210 -18.53 7.79 -12.07
C LYS A 210 -18.33 7.42 -13.54
N LYS A 211 -19.42 7.12 -14.27
CA LYS A 211 -19.37 6.73 -15.69
C LYS A 211 -18.32 5.63 -15.97
N GLU A 212 -18.32 4.60 -15.14
CA GLU A 212 -17.38 3.45 -15.21
C GLU A 212 -15.89 3.79 -15.02
N LYS A 213 -15.56 4.97 -14.50
CA LYS A 213 -14.19 5.37 -14.14
C LYS A 213 -14.10 5.66 -12.65
N LEU A 214 -12.98 5.29 -12.04
CA LEU A 214 -12.65 5.74 -10.68
C LEU A 214 -12.05 7.15 -10.78
N VAL A 215 -12.76 8.14 -10.25
CA VAL A 215 -12.37 9.55 -10.33
C VAL A 215 -12.29 10.18 -8.94
N ILE A 216 -11.42 11.16 -8.76
CA ILE A 216 -11.30 11.97 -7.55
C ILE A 216 -12.67 12.60 -7.24
N ASP A 217 -13.05 12.56 -5.98
CA ASP A 217 -14.28 13.14 -5.47
C ASP A 217 -14.00 14.22 -4.43
N LYS A 218 -15.03 15.00 -4.12
CA LYS A 218 -14.97 16.11 -3.16
C LYS A 218 -15.84 15.85 -1.94
N VAL A 219 -15.53 16.56 -0.85
CA VAL A 219 -16.38 16.74 0.33
C VAL A 219 -16.52 18.24 0.53
N ASP A 220 -17.75 18.74 0.61
CA ASP A 220 -18.06 20.17 0.84
C ASP A 220 -17.27 21.12 -0.07
N GLY A 221 -17.18 20.77 -1.35
CA GLY A 221 -16.50 21.58 -2.39
C GLY A 221 -14.97 21.44 -2.43
N LYS A 222 -14.35 20.79 -1.43
CA LYS A 222 -12.90 20.58 -1.35
C LYS A 222 -12.50 19.15 -1.70
N TYR A 223 -11.30 18.99 -2.22
CA TYR A 223 -10.67 17.68 -2.33
C TYR A 223 -10.30 17.17 -0.93
N PHE A 224 -10.32 15.85 -0.78
CA PHE A 224 -10.16 15.19 0.51
C PHE A 224 -9.19 14.01 0.38
N MET A 225 -8.35 13.80 1.39
CA MET A 225 -7.55 12.58 1.52
C MET A 225 -7.46 12.11 2.97
N TYR A 226 -7.40 10.80 3.15
CA TYR A 226 -6.86 10.19 4.37
C TYR A 226 -5.35 10.04 4.22
N TRP A 227 -4.59 10.13 5.31
CA TRP A 227 -3.15 9.91 5.25
C TRP A 227 -2.57 9.42 6.57
N GLY A 228 -1.37 8.84 6.54
CA GLY A 228 -0.58 8.49 7.72
C GLY A 228 -0.27 7.00 7.86
N GLU A 229 0.65 6.71 8.79
CA GLU A 229 1.24 5.38 9.06
C GLU A 229 0.86 4.89 10.48
N TYR A 230 1.18 5.69 11.50
CA TYR A 230 0.91 5.37 12.92
C TYR A 230 -0.49 5.75 13.41
N ALA A 231 -1.25 6.46 12.58
CA ALA A 231 -2.64 6.80 12.77
C ALA A 231 -3.22 7.21 11.41
N VAL A 232 -4.54 7.09 11.26
CA VAL A 232 -5.24 7.67 10.12
C VAL A 232 -5.58 9.12 10.44
N HIS A 233 -5.04 10.03 9.65
CA HIS A 233 -5.32 11.47 9.63
C HIS A 233 -6.13 11.84 8.38
N ALA A 234 -6.49 13.11 8.26
CA ALA A 234 -7.09 13.66 7.05
C ALA A 234 -6.46 15.00 6.65
N ALA A 235 -6.65 15.37 5.39
CA ALA A 235 -6.30 16.68 4.86
C ALA A 235 -7.30 17.09 3.76
N THR A 236 -7.45 18.40 3.57
CA THR A 236 -8.28 18.97 2.49
C THR A 236 -7.43 19.81 1.53
N SER A 237 -7.89 19.99 0.30
CA SER A 237 -7.21 20.82 -0.69
C SER A 237 -8.22 21.47 -1.65
N ASP A 238 -7.88 22.65 -2.15
CA ASP A 238 -8.62 23.32 -3.22
C ASP A 238 -8.08 22.99 -4.62
N ASN A 239 -6.82 22.55 -4.72
CA ASN A 239 -6.09 22.42 -5.98
C ASN A 239 -5.35 21.09 -6.19
N LEU A 240 -5.51 20.13 -5.26
CA LEU A 240 -4.85 18.80 -5.25
C LEU A 240 -3.32 18.81 -5.02
N VAL A 241 -2.73 19.99 -4.83
CA VAL A 241 -1.29 20.18 -4.63
C VAL A 241 -1.00 20.65 -3.21
N ASP A 242 -1.63 21.73 -2.80
CA ASP A 242 -1.51 22.31 -1.47
C ASP A 242 -2.57 21.68 -0.57
N TRP A 243 -2.14 20.85 0.37
CA TRP A 243 -2.99 20.12 1.29
C TRP A 243 -2.89 20.68 2.70
N TYR A 244 -4.04 20.79 3.36
CA TYR A 244 -4.17 21.34 4.71
C TYR A 244 -4.60 20.22 5.66
N PRO A 245 -3.69 19.71 6.51
CA PRO A 245 -4.02 18.71 7.51
C PRO A 245 -5.16 19.18 8.41
N VAL A 246 -6.09 18.27 8.70
CA VAL A 246 -7.21 18.55 9.60
C VAL A 246 -6.73 18.50 11.04
N LEU A 247 -7.02 19.56 11.79
CA LEU A 247 -6.61 19.72 13.17
C LEU A 247 -7.78 19.50 14.13
N ASP A 248 -7.49 19.06 15.35
CA ASP A 248 -8.46 18.94 16.43
C ASP A 248 -8.61 20.26 17.20
N GLU A 249 -9.46 20.26 18.22
CA GLU A 249 -9.74 21.42 19.09
C GLU A 249 -8.51 21.91 19.85
N LYS A 250 -7.47 21.08 19.99
CA LYS A 250 -6.18 21.44 20.61
C LYS A 250 -5.16 21.91 19.57
N ASN A 251 -5.60 22.13 18.33
CA ASN A 251 -4.75 22.51 17.22
C ASN A 251 -3.67 21.44 16.91
N GLU A 252 -3.91 20.17 17.24
CA GLU A 252 -3.04 19.04 16.89
C GLU A 252 -3.57 18.27 15.69
N LEU A 253 -2.75 17.44 15.04
CA LEU A 253 -3.21 16.59 13.93
C LEU A 253 -4.34 15.66 14.40
N LYS A 254 -5.54 15.84 13.83
CA LYS A 254 -6.71 15.04 14.19
C LYS A 254 -6.47 13.57 13.82
N LYS A 255 -6.56 12.69 14.81
CA LYS A 255 -6.41 11.24 14.64
C LYS A 255 -7.78 10.60 14.52
N LEU A 256 -8.16 10.22 13.30
CA LEU A 256 -9.46 9.61 12.99
C LEU A 256 -9.53 8.14 13.42
N ALA A 257 -8.43 7.43 13.26
CA ALA A 257 -8.26 6.07 13.76
C ALA A 257 -6.83 5.84 14.25
N ARG A 258 -6.67 4.90 15.19
CA ARG A 258 -5.39 4.52 15.79
C ARG A 258 -5.22 3.00 15.78
N PRO A 259 -3.97 2.51 15.95
CA PRO A 259 -3.71 1.11 16.26
C PRO A 259 -4.47 0.67 17.51
N ARG A 260 -4.89 -0.60 17.56
CA ARG A 260 -5.67 -1.16 18.67
C ARG A 260 -5.09 -2.49 19.16
N LYS A 261 -5.05 -2.67 20.48
CA LYS A 261 -4.51 -3.89 21.10
C LYS A 261 -5.35 -5.12 20.72
N GLY A 262 -4.69 -6.26 20.61
CA GLY A 262 -5.30 -7.57 20.35
C GLY A 262 -5.79 -7.79 18.92
N HIS A 263 -5.43 -6.92 17.97
CA HIS A 263 -5.82 -7.03 16.56
C HIS A 263 -4.59 -6.99 15.65
N PHE A 264 -4.77 -7.35 14.36
CA PHE A 264 -3.69 -7.35 13.35
C PHE A 264 -3.07 -5.97 13.10
N ASP A 265 -3.77 -4.90 13.47
CA ASP A 265 -3.40 -3.50 13.26
C ASP A 265 -3.01 -2.82 14.57
N CYS A 266 -2.31 -3.57 15.43
CA CYS A 266 -1.92 -3.14 16.77
C CYS A 266 -0.74 -2.18 16.82
N GLN A 267 0.13 -2.15 15.80
CA GLN A 267 1.28 -1.24 15.74
C GLN A 267 1.07 -0.05 14.79
N MET A 268 0.44 -0.28 13.64
CA MET A 268 0.25 0.73 12.59
C MET A 268 -1.12 0.59 11.92
N THR A 269 -1.63 1.70 11.39
CA THR A 269 -2.88 1.80 10.63
C THR A 269 -2.61 2.67 9.41
N GLU A 270 -1.83 2.13 8.49
CA GLU A 270 -1.24 2.89 7.40
C GLU A 270 -2.16 2.93 6.18
N CYS A 271 -2.43 4.12 5.63
CA CYS A 271 -3.36 4.25 4.52
C CYS A 271 -2.91 3.47 3.28
N GLY A 272 -3.82 2.73 2.64
CA GLY A 272 -3.56 1.90 1.46
C GLY A 272 -3.89 2.64 0.16
N PRO A 273 -4.62 2.05 -0.81
CA PRO A 273 -4.99 2.74 -2.06
C PRO A 273 -5.88 3.97 -1.84
N PRO A 274 -6.17 4.77 -2.89
CA PRO A 274 -7.17 5.83 -2.82
C PRO A 274 -8.49 5.34 -2.18
N ALA A 275 -9.05 6.14 -1.27
CA ALA A 275 -10.30 5.81 -0.61
C ALA A 275 -11.46 5.89 -1.62
N ILE A 276 -12.52 5.11 -1.40
CA ILE A 276 -13.61 4.99 -2.37
C ILE A 276 -14.96 5.25 -1.72
N ARG A 277 -15.68 6.23 -2.25
CA ARG A 277 -17.06 6.52 -1.88
C ARG A 277 -17.98 5.43 -2.40
N THR A 278 -18.83 4.92 -1.53
CA THR A 278 -19.85 3.91 -1.84
C THR A 278 -21.22 4.38 -1.36
N LYS A 279 -22.28 3.62 -1.68
CA LYS A 279 -23.62 3.87 -1.13
C LYS A 279 -23.68 3.77 0.40
N LYS A 280 -22.76 3.04 1.03
CA LYS A 280 -22.79 2.75 2.48
C LYS A 280 -21.89 3.70 3.30
N GLY A 281 -21.03 4.46 2.63
CA GLY A 281 -20.02 5.30 3.26
C GLY A 281 -18.75 5.36 2.42
N ILE A 282 -17.73 6.02 2.94
CA ILE A 282 -16.40 6.07 2.34
C ILE A 282 -15.61 4.88 2.89
N VAL A 283 -15.11 4.01 2.00
CA VAL A 283 -14.29 2.88 2.39
C VAL A 283 -12.82 3.25 2.22
N LEU A 284 -12.05 3.14 3.31
CA LEU A 284 -10.59 3.23 3.29
C LEU A 284 -10.00 1.84 3.49
N LEU A 285 -9.37 1.31 2.44
CA LEU A 285 -8.52 0.13 2.55
C LEU A 285 -7.17 0.57 3.14
N TYR A 286 -6.66 -0.15 4.13
CA TYR A 286 -5.44 0.21 4.86
C TYR A 286 -4.60 -1.01 5.23
N ASN A 287 -3.36 -0.75 5.63
CA ASN A 287 -2.36 -1.74 6.03
C ASN A 287 -2.16 -1.71 7.54
N GLY A 288 -2.41 -2.83 8.21
CA GLY A 288 -2.22 -3.01 9.65
C GLY A 288 -0.96 -3.82 9.93
N LYS A 289 -0.08 -3.30 10.80
CA LYS A 289 1.13 -4.01 11.23
C LYS A 289 0.90 -4.76 12.54
N ASN A 290 1.06 -6.09 12.51
CA ASN A 290 0.81 -6.99 13.62
C ASN A 290 2.08 -7.26 14.45
N ALA A 291 2.58 -6.26 15.19
CA ALA A 291 3.83 -6.39 15.94
C ALA A 291 3.72 -6.01 17.41
N GLY A 292 4.77 -6.34 18.18
CA GLY A 292 4.83 -6.08 19.60
C GLY A 292 4.10 -7.14 20.44
N LYS A 293 3.94 -6.83 21.74
CA LYS A 293 3.37 -7.75 22.75
C LYS A 293 1.84 -7.83 22.67
N ASP A 294 1.19 -6.73 22.29
CA ASP A 294 -0.27 -6.60 22.25
C ASP A 294 -0.87 -7.00 20.89
N ARG A 295 -0.19 -7.87 20.13
CA ARG A 295 -0.58 -8.28 18.78
C ARG A 295 -1.61 -9.40 18.78
N ASP A 296 -2.33 -9.59 17.68
CA ASP A 296 -3.14 -10.79 17.48
C ASP A 296 -2.23 -11.97 17.11
N THR A 297 -2.22 -13.01 17.93
CA THR A 297 -1.37 -14.19 17.75
C THR A 297 -1.86 -15.13 16.65
N SER A 298 -3.04 -14.87 16.07
CA SER A 298 -3.58 -15.58 14.91
C SER A 298 -2.86 -15.21 13.60
N TYR A 299 -2.12 -14.11 13.57
CA TYR A 299 -1.38 -13.63 12.40
C TYR A 299 0.13 -13.57 12.70
N PRO A 300 1.01 -13.67 11.67
CA PRO A 300 2.45 -13.65 11.90
C PRO A 300 2.90 -12.36 12.60
N ALA A 301 3.87 -12.49 13.50
CA ALA A 301 4.45 -11.35 14.20
C ALA A 301 5.24 -10.49 13.20
N GLY A 302 5.02 -9.18 13.24
CA GLY A 302 5.66 -8.21 12.34
C GLY A 302 4.97 -8.07 10.98
N ALA A 303 4.07 -8.98 10.60
CA ALA A 303 3.44 -8.92 9.28
C ALA A 303 2.55 -7.69 9.08
N TYR A 304 2.47 -7.23 7.83
CA TYR A 304 1.42 -6.31 7.40
C TYR A 304 0.29 -7.11 6.74
N CYS A 305 -0.92 -6.90 7.25
CA CYS A 305 -2.17 -7.45 6.73
C CYS A 305 -3.14 -6.32 6.39
N ALA A 306 -4.05 -6.53 5.43
CA ALA A 306 -4.94 -5.47 4.95
C ALA A 306 -6.29 -5.43 5.69
N GLY A 307 -6.70 -4.24 6.10
CA GLY A 307 -7.99 -3.94 6.70
C GLY A 307 -8.84 -2.98 5.90
N GLN A 308 -10.08 -2.75 6.36
CA GLN A 308 -10.96 -1.71 5.83
C GLN A 308 -11.61 -0.93 6.97
N PHE A 309 -11.68 0.39 6.81
CA PHE A 309 -12.55 1.28 7.58
C PHE A 309 -13.75 1.68 6.74
N LEU A 310 -14.88 1.89 7.39
CA LEU A 310 -16.04 2.60 6.86
C LEU A 310 -16.16 3.95 7.55
N PHE A 311 -16.15 5.04 6.78
CA PHE A 311 -16.42 6.40 7.24
C PHE A 311 -17.77 6.89 6.73
N ASP A 312 -18.37 7.86 7.41
CA ASP A 312 -19.62 8.48 7.01
C ASP A 312 -19.45 9.29 5.72
N ASN A 313 -20.48 9.29 4.85
CA ASN A 313 -20.46 10.02 3.59
C ASN A 313 -20.63 11.53 3.78
N ASN A 314 -21.35 11.93 4.83
CA ASN A 314 -21.66 13.32 5.17
C ASN A 314 -20.61 13.90 6.11
N ASP A 315 -20.01 13.06 6.97
CA ASP A 315 -18.90 13.44 7.84
C ASP A 315 -17.72 12.48 7.61
N PRO A 316 -16.77 12.82 6.72
CA PRO A 316 -15.66 11.92 6.38
C PRO A 316 -14.68 11.71 7.55
N TYR A 317 -14.85 12.43 8.67
CA TYR A 317 -14.05 12.27 9.88
C TYR A 317 -14.62 11.22 10.84
N LYS A 318 -15.87 10.80 10.65
CA LYS A 318 -16.58 9.87 11.52
C LYS A 318 -16.39 8.43 11.04
N VAL A 319 -15.72 7.61 11.85
CA VAL A 319 -15.65 6.16 11.65
C VAL A 319 -16.99 5.54 12.02
N LEU A 320 -17.58 4.79 11.08
CA LEU A 320 -18.82 4.02 11.27
C LEU A 320 -18.53 2.56 11.63
N ASP A 321 -17.53 1.96 11.00
CA ASP A 321 -17.17 0.55 11.21
C ASP A 321 -15.70 0.31 10.82
N ARG A 322 -15.13 -0.82 11.26
CA ARG A 322 -13.77 -1.28 10.96
C ARG A 322 -13.75 -2.82 10.98
N LEU A 323 -13.00 -3.45 10.08
CA LEU A 323 -12.84 -4.90 10.12
C LEU A 323 -12.04 -5.36 11.35
N ASP A 324 -12.56 -6.31 12.14
CA ASP A 324 -11.83 -6.94 13.25
C ASP A 324 -10.71 -7.88 12.79
N LYS A 325 -10.90 -8.53 11.63
CA LYS A 325 -9.90 -9.39 11.00
C LYS A 325 -9.45 -8.77 9.68
N PRO A 326 -8.18 -8.94 9.28
CA PRO A 326 -7.75 -8.53 7.96
C PRO A 326 -8.52 -9.29 6.87
N PHE A 327 -8.85 -8.61 5.78
CA PHE A 327 -9.50 -9.24 4.62
C PHE A 327 -8.48 -9.84 3.63
N PHE A 328 -7.21 -9.47 3.78
CA PHE A 328 -6.12 -9.94 2.92
C PHE A 328 -4.85 -10.11 3.76
N VAL A 329 -4.22 -11.28 3.70
CA VAL A 329 -3.04 -11.65 4.50
C VAL A 329 -1.96 -12.28 3.61
N PRO A 330 -0.69 -12.32 4.05
CA PRO A 330 0.37 -13.06 3.35
C PRO A 330 0.12 -14.57 3.37
N GLU A 331 -0.01 -15.19 2.19
CA GLU A 331 -0.31 -16.61 2.02
C GLU A 331 0.77 -17.32 1.22
N ALA A 332 1.16 -16.74 0.08
CA ALA A 332 2.16 -17.32 -0.80
C ALA A 332 3.59 -17.11 -0.27
N PRO A 333 4.56 -17.98 -0.63
CA PRO A 333 5.94 -17.86 -0.13
C PRO A 333 6.57 -16.49 -0.35
N PHE A 334 6.37 -15.88 -1.53
CA PHE A 334 6.91 -14.56 -1.87
C PHE A 334 6.22 -13.39 -1.15
N GLU A 335 5.06 -13.62 -0.53
CA GLU A 335 4.37 -12.63 0.31
C GLU A 335 4.85 -12.71 1.77
N LYS A 336 5.29 -13.90 2.19
CA LYS A 336 5.68 -14.22 3.57
C LYS A 336 7.11 -13.82 3.90
N SER A 337 7.99 -13.68 2.92
CA SER A 337 9.37 -13.24 3.16
C SER A 337 10.05 -12.71 1.89
N GLY A 338 10.95 -11.74 2.07
CA GLY A 338 11.64 -10.99 1.03
C GLY A 338 12.63 -10.01 1.65
N GLN A 339 12.73 -8.77 1.14
CA GLN A 339 13.45 -7.69 1.81
C GLN A 339 12.85 -7.45 3.21
N TYR A 340 11.53 -7.52 3.33
CA TYR A 340 10.80 -7.56 4.59
C TYR A 340 10.59 -9.01 5.06
N LYS A 341 11.27 -9.40 6.14
CA LYS A 341 11.37 -10.80 6.56
C LYS A 341 10.09 -11.40 7.13
N ASP A 342 9.27 -10.55 7.77
CA ASP A 342 8.09 -10.98 8.53
C ASP A 342 6.82 -11.10 7.67
N GLY A 343 6.96 -10.83 6.37
CA GLY A 343 5.89 -10.91 5.38
C GLY A 343 5.03 -9.64 5.31
N THR A 344 4.64 -9.28 4.09
CA THR A 344 3.71 -8.17 3.86
C THR A 344 2.92 -8.41 2.59
N VAL A 345 1.64 -8.06 2.65
CA VAL A 345 0.78 -7.78 1.49
C VAL A 345 0.35 -6.31 1.58
N PHE A 346 1.28 -5.41 1.24
CA PHE A 346 1.08 -3.98 1.38
C PHE A 346 0.21 -3.45 0.24
N ILE A 347 -1.08 -3.28 0.51
CA ILE A 347 -2.05 -2.84 -0.50
C ILE A 347 -1.92 -1.35 -0.78
N GLU A 348 -1.81 -0.99 -2.06
CA GLU A 348 -1.49 0.39 -2.45
C GLU A 348 -2.13 0.82 -3.78
N GLY A 349 -2.33 -0.11 -4.72
CA GLY A 349 -2.96 0.17 -6.01
C GLY A 349 -4.37 -0.39 -6.08
N LEU A 350 -5.35 0.41 -6.52
CA LEU A 350 -6.71 -0.05 -6.77
C LEU A 350 -7.23 0.52 -8.08
N ALA A 351 -7.42 -0.35 -9.07
CA ALA A 351 -7.98 0.03 -10.37
C ALA A 351 -9.40 -0.53 -10.53
N TYR A 352 -10.35 0.33 -10.93
CA TYR A 352 -11.66 -0.11 -11.40
C TYR A 352 -11.62 -0.27 -12.93
N TYR A 353 -11.67 -1.51 -13.40
CA TYR A 353 -11.49 -1.84 -14.81
C TYR A 353 -12.42 -2.98 -15.20
N LYS A 354 -13.11 -2.85 -16.35
CA LYS A 354 -14.06 -3.85 -16.87
C LYS A 354 -15.04 -4.38 -15.80
N LYS A 355 -15.58 -3.47 -14.96
CA LYS A 355 -16.52 -3.76 -13.86
C LYS A 355 -15.96 -4.69 -12.78
N LYS A 356 -14.64 -4.70 -12.58
CA LYS A 356 -13.95 -5.38 -11.50
C LYS A 356 -13.03 -4.41 -10.77
N LEU A 357 -12.70 -4.71 -9.53
CA LEU A 357 -11.63 -4.06 -8.79
C LEU A 357 -10.37 -4.92 -8.86
N TYR A 358 -9.27 -4.34 -9.30
CA TYR A 358 -7.93 -4.95 -9.30
C TYR A 358 -7.11 -4.30 -8.20
N LEU A 359 -6.77 -5.08 -7.19
CA LEU A 359 -5.98 -4.67 -6.03
C LEU A 359 -4.53 -5.11 -6.26
N TYR A 360 -3.62 -4.15 -6.32
CA TYR A 360 -2.19 -4.39 -6.43
C TYR A 360 -1.52 -4.14 -5.08
N CYS A 361 -0.67 -5.09 -4.68
CA CYS A 361 0.04 -5.00 -3.40
C CYS A 361 1.53 -5.31 -3.55
N GLY A 362 2.33 -4.67 -2.71
CA GLY A 362 3.72 -5.04 -2.47
C GLY A 362 3.79 -6.32 -1.64
N CYS A 363 4.65 -7.24 -2.05
CA CYS A 363 4.84 -8.54 -1.42
C CYS A 363 6.25 -8.62 -0.82
N ALA A 364 6.31 -8.73 0.50
CA ALA A 364 7.55 -8.81 1.28
C ALA A 364 8.63 -7.76 0.93
N ASP A 365 8.23 -6.54 0.55
CA ASP A 365 9.08 -5.46 0.03
C ASP A 365 10.00 -5.88 -1.13
N SER A 366 9.51 -6.79 -2.00
CA SER A 366 10.33 -7.37 -3.07
C SER A 366 9.62 -7.62 -4.40
N ARG A 367 8.31 -7.88 -4.39
CA ARG A 367 7.52 -8.24 -5.58
C ARG A 367 6.17 -7.52 -5.58
N ILE A 368 5.44 -7.59 -6.70
CA ILE A 368 4.05 -7.13 -6.79
C ILE A 368 3.13 -8.30 -7.12
N ALA A 369 2.00 -8.37 -6.43
CA ALA A 369 0.89 -9.26 -6.75
C ALA A 369 -0.39 -8.48 -7.09
N VAL A 370 -1.33 -9.18 -7.73
CA VAL A 370 -2.68 -8.72 -7.99
C VAL A 370 -3.72 -9.69 -7.39
N ALA A 371 -4.80 -9.12 -6.87
CA ALA A 371 -6.02 -9.84 -6.51
C ALA A 371 -7.24 -9.10 -7.08
N VAL A 372 -8.29 -9.84 -7.45
CA VAL A 372 -9.44 -9.31 -8.21
C VAL A 372 -10.74 -9.51 -7.44
N CYS A 373 -11.59 -8.48 -7.42
CA CYS A 373 -12.92 -8.53 -6.85
C CYS A 373 -13.96 -8.19 -7.93
N ASP A 374 -14.92 -9.09 -8.13
CA ASP A 374 -16.01 -8.95 -9.11
C ASP A 374 -17.28 -8.32 -8.48
N ASN A 375 -17.35 -8.23 -7.14
CA ASN A 375 -18.49 -7.69 -6.42
C ASN A 375 -18.43 -6.15 -6.30
N VAL A 376 -18.79 -5.47 -7.39
CA VAL A 376 -18.74 -3.99 -7.48
C VAL A 376 -20.10 -3.30 -7.35
N LYS A 377 -21.14 -4.01 -6.92
CA LYS A 377 -22.53 -3.51 -6.90
C LYS A 377 -22.71 -2.26 -6.03
N ASN A 378 -21.95 -2.14 -4.95
CA ASN A 378 -22.08 -1.05 -3.97
C ASN A 378 -21.28 0.21 -4.32
N LEU A 379 -20.44 0.17 -5.36
CA LEU A 379 -19.59 1.29 -5.78
C LEU A 379 -20.34 2.40 -6.54
N LYS A 380 -21.49 2.07 -7.13
CA LYS A 380 -22.27 3.04 -7.91
C LYS A 380 -23.01 3.99 -6.98
N VAL A 381 -22.46 5.17 -6.74
CA VAL A 381 -23.16 6.28 -6.09
C VAL A 381 -24.03 7.00 -7.14
N LYS A 382 -25.19 7.54 -6.75
CA LYS A 382 -26.06 8.30 -7.66
C LYS A 382 -25.38 9.56 -8.17
#